data_AF-A0AAQ4EJ69-F1
#
_entry.id   AF-A0AAQ4EJ69-F1
#
_cell.length_a   1.000
_cell.length_b   1.000
_cell.length_c   1.000
_cell.angle_alpha   90.00
_cell.angle_beta   90.00
_cell.angle_gamma   90.00
#
_symmetry.space_group_name_H-M   'P 1'
#
loop_
_entity.id
_entity.type
_entity.pdbx_description
1 polymer ?
#
loop_
_entity_poly.entity_id
_entity_poly.type
_entity_poly.pdbx_seq_one_letter_code
_entity_poly.pdbx_strand_id
1 'polypeptide(L)'
;MFDRIFSAVLVAYFQSVHAKAPKAILHALPVYRSTALPLYSSTALHLYHSTALPLYSSSTLQLYRSTALPLYSSTGLPLYSSTALQLYHSTALPLYISTTLQLYRSTALPLYSSTALQLYHYTALPLYSSNVLTL
;
A
#
# COMPACT_ATOMS: atom_id res chain seq x y z
N MET A 1 17.11 6.33 -20.32
CA MET A 1 17.58 7.69 -19.96
C MET A 1 16.50 8.55 -19.33
N PHE A 2 15.23 8.46 -19.77
CA PHE A 2 14.07 9.12 -19.15
C PHE A 2 13.74 8.68 -17.70
N ASP A 3 14.06 7.44 -17.35
CA ASP A 3 13.71 6.81 -16.06
C ASP A 3 14.42 7.45 -14.84
N ARG A 4 15.71 7.82 -15.00
CA ARG A 4 16.51 8.40 -13.92
C ARG A 4 16.23 9.89 -13.67
N ILE A 5 15.89 10.64 -14.71
CA ILE A 5 15.63 12.07 -14.60
C ILE A 5 14.27 12.32 -13.93
N PHE A 6 13.23 11.54 -14.26
CA PHE A 6 11.92 11.66 -13.61
C PHE A 6 11.96 11.21 -12.14
N SER A 7 12.72 10.15 -11.82
CA SER A 7 12.97 9.73 -10.44
C SER A 7 13.75 10.79 -9.64
N ALA A 8 14.80 11.38 -10.22
CA ALA A 8 15.59 12.41 -9.54
C ALA A 8 14.82 13.72 -9.33
N VAL A 9 14.00 14.16 -10.30
CA VAL A 9 13.19 15.38 -10.15
C VAL A 9 12.07 15.18 -9.12
N LEU A 10 11.46 14.00 -9.06
CA LEU A 10 10.45 13.67 -8.05
C LEU A 10 11.06 13.51 -6.64
N VAL A 11 12.21 12.84 -6.54
CA VAL A 11 12.96 12.73 -5.28
C VAL A 11 13.45 14.11 -4.82
N ALA A 12 13.93 14.96 -5.73
CA ALA A 12 14.32 16.33 -5.43
C ALA A 12 13.12 17.21 -5.04
N TYR A 13 11.94 17.00 -5.65
CA TYR A 13 10.70 17.65 -5.23
C TYR A 13 10.32 17.22 -3.80
N PHE A 14 10.41 15.93 -3.46
CA PHE A 14 10.14 15.44 -2.10
C PHE A 14 11.20 15.88 -1.08
N GLN A 15 12.48 15.95 -1.44
CA GLN A 15 13.56 16.50 -0.61
C GLN A 15 13.41 18.02 -0.42
N SER A 16 12.99 18.75 -1.45
CA SER A 16 12.68 20.18 -1.39
C SER A 16 11.46 20.47 -0.50
N VAL A 17 10.47 19.58 -0.48
CA VAL A 17 9.34 19.65 0.48
C VAL A 17 9.81 19.33 1.90
N HIS A 18 10.85 18.51 2.08
CA HIS A 18 11.43 18.22 3.40
C HIS A 18 12.17 19.40 4.07
N ALA A 19 12.52 20.45 3.34
CA ALA A 19 13.06 21.68 3.94
C ALA A 19 12.00 22.53 4.69
N LYS A 20 10.72 22.12 4.68
CA LYS A 20 9.63 22.73 5.44
C LYS A 20 8.59 21.66 5.80
N ALA A 21 8.64 21.14 7.03
CA ALA A 21 7.87 19.99 7.52
C ALA A 21 6.34 20.03 7.26
N PRO A 22 5.60 18.91 7.39
CA PRO A 22 5.43 17.87 6.38
C PRO A 22 3.94 17.66 6.06
N LYS A 23 3.46 18.08 4.89
CA LYS A 23 2.11 17.74 4.43
C LYS A 23 2.02 17.78 2.90
N ALA A 24 2.70 16.84 2.24
CA ALA A 24 2.44 16.60 0.82
C ALA A 24 1.09 15.89 0.69
N ILE A 25 0.00 16.66 0.67
CA ILE A 25 -1.30 16.17 0.20
C ILE A 25 -1.15 16.01 -1.31
N LEU A 26 -0.80 14.81 -1.77
CA LEU A 26 -0.77 14.51 -3.20
C LEU A 26 -2.22 14.45 -3.70
N HIS A 27 -2.64 15.46 -4.44
CA HIS A 27 -3.87 15.38 -5.23
C HIS A 27 -3.58 14.56 -6.49
N ALA A 28 -4.07 13.31 -6.50
CA ALA A 28 -4.25 12.45 -7.68
C ALA A 28 -3.06 12.39 -8.68
N LEU A 29 -1.86 12.04 -8.19
CA LEU A 29 -0.69 11.81 -9.05
C LEU A 29 -0.50 10.31 -9.31
N PRO A 30 -0.55 9.85 -10.58
CA PRO A 30 -0.12 8.51 -10.93
C PRO A 30 1.40 8.42 -10.87
N VAL A 31 1.92 7.58 -9.99
CA VAL A 31 3.35 7.27 -9.89
C VAL A 31 3.60 5.92 -10.56
N TYR A 32 4.42 5.93 -11.62
CA TYR A 32 4.68 4.70 -12.36
C TYR A 32 5.61 3.74 -11.61
N ARG A 33 6.73 4.25 -11.07
CA ARG A 33 7.70 3.43 -10.36
C ARG A 33 8.35 4.20 -9.22
N SER A 34 8.47 3.58 -8.06
CA SER A 34 9.27 4.10 -6.95
C SER A 34 10.03 2.99 -6.25
N THR A 35 11.26 3.30 -5.81
CA THR A 35 12.05 2.41 -4.95
C THR A 35 11.71 2.63 -3.48
N ALA A 36 11.57 3.88 -3.05
CA ALA A 36 11.18 4.25 -1.70
C ALA A 36 10.29 5.49 -1.74
N LEU A 37 9.08 5.39 -1.20
CA LEU A 37 8.13 6.51 -1.14
C LEU A 37 7.50 6.62 0.25
N PRO A 38 8.21 7.16 1.25
CA PRO A 38 7.63 7.39 2.56
C PRO A 38 6.61 8.53 2.49
N LEU A 39 5.40 8.27 2.99
CA LEU A 39 4.31 9.24 2.99
C LEU A 39 3.62 9.27 4.34
N TYR A 40 3.25 10.47 4.78
CA TYR A 40 2.46 10.63 6.00
C TYR A 40 0.96 10.48 5.72
N SER A 41 0.44 11.15 4.71
CA SER A 41 -0.98 11.09 4.38
C SER A 41 -1.20 11.26 2.88
N SER A 42 -2.19 10.57 2.33
CA SER A 42 -2.68 10.81 0.98
C SER A 42 -4.20 10.73 0.91
N THR A 43 -4.82 11.55 0.05
CA THR A 43 -6.24 11.42 -0.27
C THR A 43 -6.45 10.41 -1.39
N ALA A 44 -5.70 10.52 -2.48
CA ALA A 44 -5.75 9.60 -3.61
C ALA A 44 -4.33 9.34 -4.14
N LEU A 45 -3.90 8.08 -4.15
CA LEU A 45 -2.61 7.69 -4.68
C LEU A 45 -2.73 6.46 -5.57
N HIS A 46 -2.15 6.56 -6.77
CA HIS A 46 -2.11 5.47 -7.75
C HIS A 46 -0.65 5.12 -8.03
N LEU A 47 -0.27 3.88 -7.76
CA LEU A 47 1.09 3.38 -7.95
C LEU A 47 1.09 2.11 -8.79
N TYR A 48 1.87 2.11 -9.87
CA TYR A 48 2.02 0.90 -10.67
C TYR A 48 3.05 -0.06 -10.06
N HIS A 49 4.20 0.45 -9.60
CA HIS A 49 5.21 -0.37 -8.93
C HIS A 49 5.88 0.38 -7.77
N SER A 50 5.95 -0.26 -6.60
CA SER A 50 6.74 0.22 -5.47
C SER A 50 7.55 -0.91 -4.84
N THR A 51 8.81 -0.63 -4.50
CA THR A 51 9.60 -1.55 -3.67
C THR A 51 9.30 -1.34 -2.19
N ALA A 52 9.34 -0.09 -1.69
CA ALA A 52 9.00 0.24 -0.30
C ALA A 52 8.05 1.45 -0.23
N LEU A 53 6.87 1.24 0.33
CA LEU A 53 5.85 2.28 0.51
C LEU A 53 5.35 2.30 1.96
N PRO A 54 6.11 2.87 2.91
CA PRO A 54 5.58 3.14 4.23
C PRO A 54 4.62 4.32 4.17
N LEU A 55 3.37 4.08 4.59
CA LEU A 55 2.32 5.09 4.57
C LEU A 55 1.54 5.09 5.89
N TYR A 56 1.36 6.26 6.50
CA TYR A 56 0.62 6.35 7.75
C TYR A 56 -0.91 6.39 7.52
N SER A 57 -1.40 7.18 6.57
CA SER A 57 -2.84 7.23 6.28
C SER A 57 -3.17 7.43 4.82
N SER A 58 -4.18 6.71 4.32
CA SER A 58 -4.75 6.95 2.99
C SER A 58 -6.28 6.93 3.02
N SER A 59 -6.92 7.81 2.26
CA SER A 59 -8.32 7.56 1.89
C SER A 59 -8.36 6.48 0.80
N THR A 60 -7.79 6.75 -0.38
CA THR A 60 -7.72 5.77 -1.48
C THR A 60 -6.27 5.54 -1.91
N LEU A 61 -5.80 4.31 -1.75
CA LEU A 61 -4.52 3.85 -2.29
C LEU A 61 -4.77 2.71 -3.28
N GLN A 62 -4.51 2.94 -4.56
CA GLN A 62 -4.55 1.90 -5.58
C GLN A 62 -3.13 1.51 -5.95
N LEU A 63 -2.85 0.21 -5.89
CA LEU A 63 -1.51 -0.27 -6.14
C LEU A 63 -1.51 -1.56 -6.96
N TYR A 64 -0.69 -1.60 -8.00
CA TYR A 64 -0.60 -2.78 -8.85
C TYR A 64 0.42 -3.79 -8.30
N ARG A 65 1.64 -3.35 -7.96
CA ARG A 65 2.67 -4.23 -7.37
C ARG A 65 3.44 -3.55 -6.24
N SER A 66 3.51 -4.21 -5.08
CA SER A 66 4.40 -3.83 -3.97
C SER A 66 5.34 -4.96 -3.58
N THR A 67 6.57 -4.62 -3.18
CA THR A 67 7.41 -5.55 -2.41
C THR A 67 7.13 -5.41 -0.90
N ALA A 68 7.19 -4.20 -0.35
CA ALA A 68 6.92 -3.94 1.07
C ALA A 68 5.96 -2.76 1.25
N LEU A 69 4.81 -3.03 1.89
CA LEU A 69 3.77 -2.04 2.15
C LEU A 69 3.33 -2.09 3.63
N PRO A 70 4.05 -1.41 4.53
CA PRO A 70 3.54 -1.14 5.87
C PRO A 70 2.59 0.07 5.82
N LEU A 71 1.33 -0.16 6.18
CA LEU A 71 0.28 0.86 6.15
C LEU A 71 -0.49 0.87 7.48
N TYR A 72 -0.53 2.03 8.13
CA TYR A 72 -1.23 2.14 9.41
C TYR A 72 -2.75 2.22 9.22
N SER A 73 -3.25 3.06 8.31
CA SER A 73 -4.70 3.17 8.08
C SER A 73 -5.05 3.43 6.62
N SER A 74 -6.05 2.72 6.10
CA SER A 74 -6.66 3.01 4.80
C SER A 74 -8.17 2.83 4.79
N THR A 75 -8.89 3.71 4.10
CA THR A 75 -10.32 3.45 3.83
C THR A 75 -10.52 2.51 2.64
N GLY A 76 -9.75 2.69 1.56
CA GLY A 76 -9.79 1.83 0.38
C GLY A 76 -8.38 1.49 -0.10
N LEU A 77 -8.07 0.19 -0.14
CA LEU A 77 -6.78 -0.32 -0.60
C LEU A 77 -6.93 -1.44 -1.64
N PRO A 78 -7.33 -1.16 -2.90
CA PRO A 78 -7.24 -2.15 -3.96
C PRO A 78 -5.77 -2.47 -4.28
N LEU A 79 -5.39 -3.73 -4.12
CA LEU A 79 -4.03 -4.20 -4.35
C LEU A 79 -4.03 -5.45 -5.23
N TYR A 80 -3.31 -5.41 -6.35
CA TYR A 80 -3.22 -6.57 -7.23
C TYR A 80 -2.18 -7.59 -6.74
N SER A 81 -0.99 -7.14 -6.35
CA SER A 81 0.05 -8.05 -5.84
C SER A 81 0.94 -7.40 -4.79
N SER A 82 1.20 -8.15 -3.71
CA SER A 82 2.18 -7.79 -2.68
C SER A 82 3.08 -8.96 -2.30
N THR A 83 4.35 -8.69 -2.07
CA THR A 83 5.21 -9.64 -1.35
C THR A 83 4.93 -9.56 0.15
N ALA A 84 5.11 -8.38 0.77
CA ALA A 84 4.86 -8.15 2.19
C ALA A 84 3.88 -7.00 2.40
N LEU A 85 2.69 -7.33 2.90
CA LEU A 85 1.66 -6.37 3.28
C LEU A 85 1.41 -6.43 4.78
N GLN A 86 1.63 -5.31 5.46
CA GLN A 86 1.33 -5.15 6.88
C GLN A 86 0.33 -4.01 7.05
N LEU A 87 -0.82 -4.31 7.64
CA LEU A 87 -1.92 -3.36 7.80
C LEU A 87 -2.42 -3.35 9.23
N TYR A 88 -2.50 -2.17 9.82
CA TYR A 88 -3.12 -2.03 11.15
C TYR A 88 -4.64 -1.85 11.04
N HIS A 89 -5.10 -0.94 10.17
CA HIS A 89 -6.52 -0.72 9.94
C HIS A 89 -6.85 -0.60 8.45
N SER A 90 -7.90 -1.31 8.03
CA SER A 90 -8.53 -1.12 6.72
C SER A 90 -10.05 -1.17 6.81
N THR A 91 -10.74 -0.33 6.04
CA THR A 91 -12.19 -0.53 5.83
C THR A 91 -12.43 -1.52 4.68
N ALA A 92 -11.83 -1.28 3.51
CA ALA A 92 -11.94 -2.16 2.35
C ALA A 92 -10.55 -2.51 1.77
N LEU A 93 -10.22 -3.80 1.78
CA LEU A 93 -8.97 -4.35 1.26
C LEU A 93 -9.23 -5.46 0.22
N PRO A 94 -9.60 -5.13 -1.03
CA PRO A 94 -9.59 -6.11 -2.11
C PRO A 94 -8.13 -6.45 -2.47
N LEU A 95 -7.75 -7.71 -2.29
CA LEU A 95 -6.40 -8.19 -2.55
C LEU A 95 -6.44 -9.41 -3.46
N TYR A 96 -5.72 -9.36 -4.58
CA TYR A 96 -5.67 -10.49 -5.50
C TYR A 96 -4.60 -11.51 -5.06
N ILE A 97 -3.33 -11.11 -4.97
CA ILE A 97 -2.25 -12.01 -4.54
C ILE A 97 -1.41 -11.38 -3.43
N SER A 98 -1.13 -12.15 -2.38
CA SER A 98 -0.11 -11.82 -1.38
C SER A 98 0.83 -13.00 -1.13
N THR A 99 2.12 -12.76 -0.90
CA THR A 99 2.95 -13.80 -0.30
C THR A 99 2.82 -13.80 1.22
N THR A 100 2.86 -12.63 1.85
CA THR A 100 2.65 -12.46 3.30
C THR A 100 1.68 -11.31 3.54
N LEU A 101 0.58 -11.62 4.22
CA LEU A 101 -0.41 -10.64 4.67
C LEU A 101 -0.53 -10.70 6.19
N GLN A 102 -0.23 -9.60 6.86
CA GLN A 102 -0.54 -9.38 8.26
C GLN A 102 -1.54 -8.24 8.39
N LEU A 103 -2.68 -8.51 9.00
CA LEU A 103 -3.75 -7.53 9.15
C LEU A 103 -4.33 -7.57 10.55
N TYR A 104 -4.26 -6.45 11.25
CA TYR A 104 -4.80 -6.33 12.59
C TYR A 104 -6.32 -6.14 12.59
N ARG A 105 -6.83 -5.17 11.82
CA ARG A 105 -8.28 -4.93 11.73
C ARG A 105 -8.73 -4.63 10.31
N SER A 106 -9.74 -5.35 9.83
CA SER A 106 -10.44 -5.02 8.59
C SER A 106 -11.95 -5.15 8.71
N THR A 107 -12.70 -4.31 8.00
CA THR A 107 -14.13 -4.57 7.80
C THR A 107 -14.32 -5.59 6.67
N ALA A 108 -13.84 -5.28 5.47
CA ALA A 108 -13.96 -6.17 4.31
C ALA A 108 -12.60 -6.53 3.72
N LEU A 109 -12.30 -7.83 3.64
CA LEU A 109 -11.12 -8.39 3.00
C LEU A 109 -11.49 -9.48 1.98
N PRO A 110 -11.87 -9.12 0.75
CA PRO A 110 -11.88 -10.08 -0.35
C PRO A 110 -10.44 -10.42 -0.72
N LEU A 111 -10.08 -11.70 -0.61
CA LEU A 111 -8.74 -12.19 -0.91
C LEU A 111 -8.78 -13.40 -1.84
N TYR A 112 -8.11 -13.31 -2.98
CA TYR A 112 -8.04 -14.43 -3.91
C TYR A 112 -6.97 -15.45 -3.51
N SER A 113 -5.72 -15.04 -3.26
CA SER A 113 -4.67 -15.98 -2.87
C SER A 113 -3.65 -15.37 -1.90
N SER A 114 -3.29 -16.14 -0.87
CA SER A 114 -2.12 -15.85 -0.03
C SER A 114 -1.23 -17.07 0.20
N THR A 115 0.07 -16.87 0.35
CA THR A 115 0.94 -17.94 0.89
C THR A 115 0.85 -17.99 2.41
N ALA A 116 1.01 -16.85 3.09
CA ALA A 116 0.87 -16.75 4.54
C ALA A 116 -0.08 -15.61 4.90
N LEU A 117 -1.08 -15.93 5.71
CA LEU A 117 -2.11 -15.00 6.13
C LEU A 117 -2.25 -15.01 7.65
N GLN A 118 -2.11 -13.83 8.25
CA GLN A 118 -2.32 -13.62 9.68
C GLN A 118 -3.33 -12.49 9.88
N LEU A 119 -4.47 -12.81 10.47
CA LEU A 119 -5.54 -11.87 10.81
C LEU A 119 -5.75 -11.83 12.32
N TYR A 120 -6.24 -10.71 12.84
CA TYR A 120 -6.68 -10.61 14.24
C TYR A 120 -8.17 -10.28 14.36
N HIS A 121 -8.64 -9.28 13.62
CA HIS A 121 -10.05 -8.88 13.61
C HIS A 121 -10.54 -8.60 12.19
N TYR A 122 -11.60 -9.29 11.79
CA TYR A 122 -12.28 -9.03 10.51
C TYR A 122 -13.79 -9.22 10.64
N THR A 123 -14.56 -8.51 9.81
CA THR A 123 -16.02 -8.75 9.72
C THR A 123 -16.41 -9.61 8.53
N ALA A 124 -15.77 -9.43 7.36
CA ALA A 124 -16.03 -10.22 6.16
C ALA A 124 -14.72 -10.60 5.45
N LEU A 125 -14.55 -11.91 5.22
CA LEU A 125 -13.36 -12.50 4.57
C LEU A 125 -13.77 -13.54 3.52
N PRO A 126 -14.15 -13.13 2.30
CA PRO A 126 -14.18 -14.05 1.16
C PRO A 126 -12.74 -14.43 0.79
N LEU A 127 -12.32 -15.65 1.14
CA LEU A 127 -11.00 -16.19 0.85
C LEU A 127 -11.11 -17.35 -0.14
N TYR A 128 -10.42 -17.27 -1.28
CA TYR A 128 -10.39 -18.36 -2.26
C TYR A 128 -9.30 -19.39 -1.95
N SER A 129 -8.07 -18.97 -1.62
CA SER A 129 -6.99 -19.89 -1.29
C SER A 129 -5.96 -19.28 -0.33
N SER A 130 -5.49 -20.07 0.64
CA SER A 130 -4.29 -19.76 1.44
C SER A 130 -3.51 -21.02 1.79
N ASN A 131 -2.18 -20.97 1.75
CA ASN A 131 -1.35 -22.11 2.17
C ASN A 131 -1.23 -22.16 3.70
N VAL A 132 -1.01 -21.02 4.34
CA VAL A 132 -0.96 -20.87 5.79
C VAL A 132 -1.96 -19.82 6.22
N LEU A 133 -2.82 -20.18 7.18
CA LEU A 133 -3.86 -19.32 7.73
C LEU A 133 -3.74 -19.30 9.26
N THR A 134 -3.54 -18.12 9.82
CA THR A 134 -3.57 -17.85 11.25
C THR A 134 -4.59 -16.75 11.52
N LEU A 135 -5.49 -16.99 12.48
CA LEU A 135 -6.58 -16.09 12.86
C LEU A 135 -6.48 -15.75 14.34
#